data_AF-A0A6J7ETV7-F1
#
_entry.id   AF-A0A6J7ETV7-F1
#
_cell.length_a   1.000
_cell.length_b   1.000
_cell.length_c   1.000
_cell.angle_alpha   90.00
_cell.angle_beta   90.00
_cell.angle_gamma   90.00
#
_symmetry.space_group_name_H-M   'P 1'
#
loop_
_entity.id
_entity.type
_entity.pdbx_description
1 polymer ?
#
loop_
_entity_poly.entity_id
_entity_poly.type
_entity_poly.pdbx_seq_one_letter_code
_entity_poly.pdbx_strand_id
1 'polypeptide(L)'
;MVAGASTRWTTASAWTALSARLLEALAAIDPPQGPPADDARSWRARVTIPNSPSALARLLRVLSLLQVNVVSVFSVRLGVDAQLVDLILQGPGDLGRATIVHGLDSVASNVIVARGAEHDAEDIATRVLNMSADLVGRPDAAPQAAADLVLADSWEVVGAADGDDTSSSVLRLQWTLEQHVLLRRAGAPFTSTEHNRASALLALVAALAESRGLEEGYGWAIELRDGARVWIRLARPEDSIGVAAMHERCSERSRYQRYFTPMNSWREENLRRISGGHRGATLVATSEKGDIVALGNVFPIGPDDATGAEIAVIVDDAWHGLGLGRHLLVRLVEVARTLGFATLLAYVLTENRVMTGLLESLDLGWQFDHVHDLGPSVLCMRAQLDTGAGS
;
A
#
# COMPACT_ATOMS: atom_id res chain seq x y z
N MET A 1 -6.40 -72.70 11.81
CA MET A 1 -7.32 -71.56 11.77
C MET A 1 -6.54 -70.36 12.29
N VAL A 2 -6.09 -69.49 11.39
CA VAL A 2 -5.12 -68.42 11.65
C VAL A 2 -5.85 -67.25 12.32
N ALA A 3 -5.46 -66.89 13.53
CA ALA A 3 -5.95 -65.69 14.21
C ALA A 3 -5.30 -64.46 13.57
N GLY A 4 -6.12 -63.61 12.95
CA GLY A 4 -5.69 -62.40 12.26
C GLY A 4 -5.10 -61.38 13.23
N ALA A 5 -3.80 -61.14 13.10
CA ALA A 5 -3.16 -59.95 13.65
C ALA A 5 -3.71 -58.73 12.90
N SER A 6 -4.55 -57.93 13.57
CA SER A 6 -4.96 -56.63 13.05
C SER A 6 -3.76 -55.69 13.09
N THR A 7 -3.09 -55.54 11.96
CA THR A 7 -2.13 -54.47 11.67
C THR A 7 -2.86 -53.13 11.83
N ARG A 8 -2.72 -52.50 13.00
CA ARG A 8 -3.05 -51.08 13.18
C ARG A 8 -2.01 -50.29 12.39
N TRP A 9 -2.31 -50.04 11.12
CA TRP A 9 -1.56 -49.12 10.30
C TRP A 9 -1.56 -47.74 10.98
N THR A 10 -0.35 -47.29 11.26
CA THR A 10 -0.01 -45.96 11.72
C THR A 10 -0.47 -44.95 10.68
N THR A 11 -1.55 -44.25 10.97
CA THR A 11 -1.96 -43.09 10.17
C THR A 11 -0.85 -42.03 10.23
N ALA A 12 -0.68 -41.24 9.18
CA ALA A 12 0.24 -40.10 9.18
C ALA A 12 0.04 -39.22 10.43
N SER A 13 -1.21 -39.06 10.88
CA SER A 13 -1.56 -38.36 12.12
C SER A 13 -0.95 -38.96 13.39
N ALA A 14 -0.82 -40.28 13.50
CA ALA A 14 -0.21 -40.94 14.66
C ALA A 14 1.31 -40.73 14.69
N TRP A 15 1.95 -40.74 13.52
CA TRP A 15 3.37 -40.39 13.38
C TRP A 15 3.61 -38.91 13.65
N THR A 16 2.75 -38.01 13.16
CA THR A 16 2.83 -36.58 13.44
C THR A 16 2.65 -36.30 14.94
N ALA A 17 1.69 -36.94 15.60
CA ALA A 17 1.45 -36.77 17.03
C ALA A 17 2.61 -37.33 17.89
N LEU A 18 3.17 -38.48 17.53
CA LEU A 18 4.34 -39.05 18.22
C LEU A 18 5.58 -38.15 18.04
N SER A 19 5.81 -37.67 16.82
CA SER A 19 6.92 -36.76 16.50
C SER A 19 6.76 -35.42 17.23
N ALA A 20 5.54 -34.88 17.30
CA ALA A 20 5.24 -33.68 18.07
C ALA A 20 5.55 -33.86 19.56
N ARG A 21 5.09 -34.97 20.17
CA ARG A 21 5.38 -35.30 21.58
C ARG A 21 6.86 -35.55 21.85
N LEU A 22 7.59 -36.12 20.90
CA LEU A 22 9.02 -36.39 21.05
C LEU A 22 9.85 -35.11 20.90
N LEU A 23 9.46 -34.20 19.99
CA LEU A 23 10.02 -32.85 19.87
C LEU A 23 9.70 -32.01 21.12
N GLU A 24 8.49 -32.12 21.68
CA GLU A 24 8.07 -31.48 22.92
C GLU A 24 8.87 -32.01 24.13
N ALA A 25 9.11 -33.32 24.20
CA ALA A 25 9.94 -33.92 25.24
C ALA A 25 11.43 -33.52 25.12
N LEU A 26 11.94 -33.34 23.89
CA LEU A 26 13.29 -32.80 23.65
C LEU A 26 13.37 -31.28 23.90
N ALA A 27 12.23 -30.58 23.86
CA ALA A 27 12.13 -29.15 24.18
C ALA A 27 12.13 -28.87 25.69
N ALA A 28 12.00 -29.88 26.56
CA ALA A 28 11.82 -29.81 28.02
C ALA A 28 12.99 -29.24 28.86
N ILE A 29 13.75 -28.31 28.30
CA ILE A 29 14.60 -27.36 29.02
C ILE A 29 14.19 -25.97 28.54
N ASP A 30 12.91 -25.62 28.71
CA ASP A 30 12.54 -24.21 28.63
C ASP A 30 13.03 -23.56 29.94
N PRO A 31 13.82 -22.47 29.85
CA PRO A 31 14.27 -21.77 31.05
C PRO A 31 13.05 -21.28 31.87
N PRO A 32 13.17 -21.19 33.20
CA PRO A 32 12.09 -20.68 34.05
C PRO A 32 11.73 -19.25 33.61
N GLN A 33 10.46 -18.89 33.82
CA GLN A 33 9.73 -17.73 33.28
C GLN A 33 10.59 -16.50 32.93
N GLY A 34 10.26 -15.88 31.79
CA GLY A 34 10.88 -14.65 31.32
C GLY A 34 10.88 -13.51 32.37
N PRO A 35 11.74 -12.50 32.20
CA PRO A 35 12.00 -11.48 33.20
C PRO A 35 10.70 -10.77 33.66
N PRO A 36 10.61 -10.35 34.94
CA PRO A 36 9.50 -9.53 35.41
C PRO A 36 9.38 -8.26 34.56
N ALA A 37 8.14 -7.86 34.25
CA ALA A 37 7.82 -6.83 33.25
C ALA A 37 8.53 -5.47 33.47
N ASP A 38 8.90 -5.14 34.70
CA ASP A 38 9.51 -3.84 35.07
C ASP A 38 10.96 -3.64 34.60
N ASP A 39 11.68 -4.69 34.18
CA ASP A 39 13.04 -4.58 33.60
C ASP A 39 13.10 -5.18 32.18
N ALA A 40 11.96 -5.33 31.53
CA ALA A 40 11.88 -5.93 30.21
C ALA A 40 12.19 -4.91 29.12
N ARG A 41 12.97 -5.35 28.13
CA ARG A 41 13.44 -4.50 27.02
C ARG A 41 12.90 -4.99 25.69
N SER A 42 12.27 -4.09 24.95
CA SER A 42 11.72 -4.36 23.63
C SER A 42 12.79 -4.28 22.54
N TRP A 43 12.68 -5.19 21.57
CA TRP A 43 13.52 -5.28 20.39
C TRP A 43 12.66 -5.55 19.16
N ARG A 44 13.04 -4.97 18.03
CA ARG A 44 12.51 -5.33 16.71
C ARG A 44 13.59 -6.13 15.99
N ALA A 45 13.26 -7.33 15.53
CA ALA A 45 14.17 -8.16 14.76
C ALA A 45 13.55 -8.51 13.40
N ARG A 46 14.37 -8.48 12.36
CA ARG A 46 14.02 -8.93 11.02
C ARG A 46 15.02 -9.96 10.58
N VAL A 47 14.52 -11.06 10.06
CA VAL A 47 15.35 -12.17 9.60
C VAL A 47 14.78 -12.77 8.32
N THR A 48 15.64 -13.31 7.48
CA THR A 48 15.24 -14.18 6.36
C THR A 48 15.48 -15.63 6.76
N ILE A 49 14.45 -16.47 6.65
CA ILE A 49 14.54 -17.90 6.93
C ILE A 49 13.99 -18.71 5.74
N PRO A 50 14.33 -19.99 5.61
CA PRO A 50 13.65 -20.86 4.66
C PRO A 50 12.13 -20.87 4.87
N ASN A 51 11.37 -20.96 3.78
CA ASN A 51 9.90 -21.04 3.78
C ASN A 51 9.44 -22.45 4.21
N SER A 52 9.69 -22.80 5.47
CA SER A 52 9.31 -24.08 6.06
C SER A 52 8.94 -23.92 7.55
N PRO A 53 7.99 -24.70 8.07
CA PRO A 53 7.64 -24.66 9.50
C PRO A 53 8.83 -24.92 10.42
N SER A 54 9.73 -25.83 10.04
CA SER A 54 10.92 -26.17 10.82
C SER A 54 11.90 -25.02 10.97
N ALA A 55 11.98 -24.12 9.99
CA ALA A 55 12.85 -22.95 10.09
C ALA A 55 12.36 -21.97 11.16
N LEU A 56 11.05 -21.70 11.19
CA LEU A 56 10.44 -20.86 12.24
C LEU A 56 10.57 -21.52 13.62
N ALA A 57 10.40 -22.84 13.73
CA ALA A 57 10.60 -23.54 15.00
C ALA A 57 12.03 -23.40 15.55
N ARG A 58 13.05 -23.49 14.68
CA ARG A 58 14.46 -23.26 15.08
C ARG A 58 14.69 -21.82 15.55
N LEU A 59 14.10 -20.85 14.86
CA LEU A 59 14.14 -19.43 15.24
C LEU A 59 13.57 -19.22 16.64
N LEU A 60 12.37 -19.73 16.90
CA LEU A 60 11.72 -19.63 18.21
C LEU A 60 12.51 -20.35 19.30
N ARG A 61 13.16 -21.47 18.98
CA ARG A 61 13.99 -22.21 19.95
C ARG A 61 15.22 -21.40 20.37
N VAL A 62 15.90 -20.74 19.44
CA VAL A 62 17.02 -19.85 19.76
C VAL A 62 16.56 -18.71 20.68
N LEU A 63 15.43 -18.09 20.38
CA LEU A 63 14.87 -17.01 21.21
C LEU A 63 14.52 -17.49 22.62
N SER A 64 13.93 -18.69 22.75
CA SER A 64 13.68 -19.32 24.06
C SER A 64 14.98 -19.51 24.87
N LEU A 65 16.06 -19.98 24.24
CA LEU A 65 17.37 -20.14 24.91
C LEU A 65 17.99 -18.81 25.38
N LEU A 66 17.64 -17.70 24.72
CA LEU A 66 18.05 -16.36 25.10
C LEU A 66 17.11 -15.71 26.12
N GLN A 67 16.08 -16.43 26.62
CA GLN A 67 15.03 -15.90 27.48
C GLN A 67 14.29 -14.70 26.85
N VAL A 68 14.13 -14.71 25.52
CA VAL A 68 13.44 -13.69 24.77
C VAL A 68 12.04 -14.18 24.41
N ASN A 69 11.03 -13.46 24.90
CA ASN A 69 9.64 -13.65 24.53
C ASN A 69 9.36 -13.03 23.16
N VAL A 70 8.51 -13.69 22.39
CA VAL A 70 8.03 -13.18 21.10
C VAL A 70 6.65 -12.57 21.31
N VAL A 71 6.55 -11.26 21.20
CA VAL A 71 5.29 -10.52 21.34
C VAL A 71 4.47 -10.65 20.06
N SER A 72 5.11 -10.52 18.90
CA SER A 72 4.45 -10.68 17.61
C SER A 72 5.38 -11.28 16.57
N VAL A 73 4.81 -12.07 15.67
CA VAL A 73 5.48 -12.61 14.48
C VAL A 73 4.69 -12.18 13.26
N PHE A 74 5.37 -11.57 12.30
CA PHE A 74 4.83 -11.29 10.97
C PHE A 74 5.72 -11.96 9.93
N SER A 75 5.16 -12.83 9.10
CA SER A 75 5.92 -13.57 8.09
C SER A 75 5.41 -13.29 6.68
N VAL A 76 6.34 -13.06 5.76
CA VAL A 76 6.08 -12.75 4.36
C VAL A 76 6.87 -13.70 3.49
N ARG A 77 6.22 -14.33 2.51
CA ARG A 77 6.93 -15.18 1.56
C ARG A 77 7.79 -14.33 0.62
N LEU A 78 9.07 -14.69 0.49
CA LEU A 78 10.02 -14.12 -0.46
C LEU A 78 10.36 -15.17 -1.52
N GLY A 79 9.73 -15.08 -2.69
CA GLY A 79 9.88 -16.08 -3.75
C GLY A 79 9.28 -17.43 -3.36
N VAL A 80 9.95 -18.53 -3.72
CA VAL A 80 9.44 -19.90 -3.47
C VAL A 80 9.99 -20.46 -2.15
N ASP A 81 11.29 -20.25 -1.89
CA ASP A 81 12.04 -21.00 -0.88
C ASP A 81 12.35 -20.22 0.40
N ALA A 82 12.11 -18.90 0.42
CA ALA A 82 12.42 -18.05 1.54
C ALA A 82 11.18 -17.32 2.08
N GLN A 83 11.25 -16.92 3.33
CA GLN A 83 10.31 -16.01 3.95
C GLN A 83 11.07 -15.00 4.82
N LEU A 84 10.62 -13.76 4.77
CA LEU A 84 10.99 -12.74 5.73
C LEU A 84 10.16 -12.94 6.99
N VAL A 85 10.77 -12.80 8.16
CA VAL A 85 10.08 -12.80 9.44
C VAL A 85 10.48 -11.56 10.21
N ASP A 86 9.48 -10.73 10.49
CA ASP A 86 9.56 -9.60 11.40
C ASP A 86 9.04 -10.02 12.77
N LEU A 87 9.80 -9.70 13.79
CA LEU A 87 9.59 -10.11 15.16
C LEU A 87 9.60 -8.88 16.06
N ILE A 88 8.63 -8.82 16.95
CA ILE A 88 8.73 -7.97 18.14
C ILE A 88 9.06 -8.88 19.31
N LEU A 89 10.14 -8.54 19.97
CA LEU A 89 10.79 -9.35 20.98
C LEU A 89 10.85 -8.59 22.29
N GLN A 90 10.71 -9.30 23.39
CA GLN A 90 10.84 -8.75 24.73
C GLN A 90 11.79 -9.64 25.52
N GLY A 91 12.90 -9.08 26.01
CA GLY A 91 13.92 -9.82 26.75
C GLY A 91 14.41 -9.08 27.99
N PRO A 92 15.36 -9.66 28.73
CA PRO A 92 15.93 -9.05 29.94
C PRO A 92 16.55 -7.67 29.70
N GLY A 93 16.56 -6.82 30.73
CA GLY A 93 17.07 -5.45 30.66
C GLY A 93 18.57 -5.37 30.38
N ASP A 94 19.34 -6.38 30.75
CA ASP A 94 20.77 -6.51 30.45
C ASP A 94 21.06 -7.13 29.08
N LEU A 95 20.05 -7.66 28.39
CA LEU A 95 20.21 -8.25 27.06
C LEU A 95 20.72 -7.19 26.07
N GLY A 96 21.81 -7.51 25.38
CA GLY A 96 22.44 -6.67 24.37
C GLY A 96 22.03 -7.03 22.95
N ARG A 97 22.05 -6.03 22.05
CA ARG A 97 21.77 -6.21 20.60
C ARG A 97 22.63 -7.32 19.98
N ALA A 98 23.93 -7.31 20.27
CA ALA A 98 24.88 -8.25 19.70
C ALA A 98 24.53 -9.71 20.03
N THR A 99 24.09 -9.98 21.25
CA THR A 99 23.67 -11.33 21.69
C THR A 99 22.50 -11.85 20.86
N ILE A 100 21.50 -11.00 20.62
CA ILE A 100 20.33 -11.36 19.79
C ILE A 100 20.78 -11.62 18.34
N VAL A 101 21.59 -10.72 17.77
CA VAL A 101 22.11 -10.88 16.40
C VAL A 101 22.86 -12.22 16.26
N HIS A 102 23.81 -12.51 17.15
CA HIS A 102 24.60 -13.74 17.11
C HIS A 102 23.75 -15.01 17.27
N GLY A 103 22.73 -14.99 18.12
CA GLY A 103 21.80 -16.11 18.24
C GLY A 103 21.04 -16.34 16.94
N LEU A 104 20.45 -15.28 16.39
CA LEU A 104 19.62 -15.34 15.18
C LEU A 104 20.43 -15.71 13.93
N ASP A 105 21.68 -15.26 13.82
CA ASP A 105 22.59 -15.60 12.70
C ASP A 105 22.85 -17.11 12.58
N SER A 106 22.67 -17.89 13.65
CA SER A 106 22.86 -19.33 13.62
C SER A 106 21.75 -20.08 12.86
N VAL A 107 20.58 -19.46 12.67
CA VAL A 107 19.36 -20.09 12.13
C VAL A 107 18.71 -19.31 10.99
N ALA A 108 19.19 -18.09 10.73
CA ALA A 108 18.63 -17.17 9.75
C ALA A 108 19.72 -16.37 9.01
N SER A 109 19.32 -15.66 7.96
CA SER A 109 20.17 -14.72 7.21
C SER A 109 19.57 -13.31 7.21
N ASN A 110 20.36 -12.30 6.79
CA ASN A 110 19.94 -10.89 6.77
C ASN A 110 19.37 -10.41 8.11
N VAL A 111 20.04 -10.78 9.21
CA VAL A 111 19.58 -10.47 10.57
C VAL A 111 19.76 -8.99 10.86
N ILE A 112 18.66 -8.30 11.07
CA ILE A 112 18.63 -6.90 11.50
C ILE A 112 17.95 -6.87 12.87
N VAL A 113 18.60 -6.27 13.85
CA VAL A 113 18.04 -6.09 15.19
C VAL A 113 18.14 -4.61 15.56
N ALA A 114 17.00 -4.01 15.87
CA ALA A 114 16.87 -2.64 16.32
C ALA A 114 16.22 -2.59 17.71
N ARG A 115 16.37 -1.46 18.40
CA ARG A 115 15.62 -1.21 19.63
C ARG A 115 14.13 -1.15 19.32
N GLY A 116 13.33 -1.76 20.19
CA GLY A 116 11.88 -1.62 20.13
C GLY A 116 11.42 -0.29 20.71
N ALA A 117 10.22 0.12 20.31
CA ALA A 117 9.50 1.25 20.87
C ALA A 117 8.84 0.89 22.21
N GLU A 118 8.40 1.89 22.97
CA GLU A 118 7.74 1.71 24.27
C GLU A 118 6.49 0.82 24.15
N HIS A 119 5.66 1.08 23.13
CA HIS A 119 4.42 0.35 22.84
C HIS A 119 4.65 -1.03 22.20
N ASP A 120 5.90 -1.44 21.96
CA ASP A 120 6.17 -2.72 21.31
C ASP A 120 5.77 -3.94 22.15
N ALA A 121 5.66 -3.77 23.47
CA ALA A 121 5.20 -4.82 24.37
C ALA A 121 3.69 -5.09 24.27
N GLU A 122 2.92 -4.18 23.67
CA GLU A 122 1.47 -4.33 23.49
C GLU A 122 1.15 -5.20 22.27
N ASP A 123 0.03 -5.92 22.33
CA ASP A 123 -0.50 -6.61 21.15
C ASP A 123 -0.87 -5.60 20.05
N ILE A 124 -0.88 -6.07 18.81
CA ILE A 124 -1.06 -5.21 17.65
C ILE A 124 -2.40 -4.45 17.65
N ALA A 125 -3.48 -5.05 18.18
CA ALA A 125 -4.79 -4.42 18.17
C ALA A 125 -4.84 -3.26 19.18
N THR A 126 -4.36 -3.49 20.40
CA THR A 126 -4.26 -2.45 21.43
C THR A 126 -3.38 -1.30 20.94
N ARG A 127 -2.23 -1.59 20.35
CA ARG A 127 -1.33 -0.57 19.82
C ARG A 127 -1.96 0.28 18.72
N VAL A 128 -2.65 -0.35 17.76
CA VAL A 128 -3.34 0.37 16.68
C VAL A 128 -4.43 1.28 17.24
N LEU A 129 -5.19 0.83 18.26
CA LEU A 129 -6.22 1.65 18.90
C LEU A 129 -5.63 2.82 19.68
N ASN A 130 -4.57 2.59 20.47
CA ASN A 130 -3.86 3.65 21.20
C ASN A 130 -3.27 4.68 20.23
N MET A 131 -2.61 4.22 19.18
CA MET A 131 -2.07 5.08 18.12
C MET A 131 -3.17 5.88 17.41
N SER A 132 -4.31 5.24 17.13
CA SER A 132 -5.48 5.93 16.55
C SER A 132 -6.02 7.02 17.48
N ALA A 133 -6.10 6.75 18.78
CA ALA A 133 -6.53 7.72 19.78
C ALA A 133 -5.54 8.89 19.91
N ASP A 134 -4.23 8.64 19.87
CA ASP A 134 -3.21 9.69 19.91
C ASP A 134 -3.27 10.61 18.68
N LEU A 135 -3.51 10.04 17.50
CA LEU A 135 -3.62 10.78 16.24
C LEU A 135 -4.82 11.74 16.22
N VAL A 136 -5.86 11.49 17.04
CA VAL A 136 -6.97 12.43 17.23
C VAL A 136 -6.48 13.75 17.85
N GLY A 137 -5.43 13.71 18.69
CA GLY A 137 -4.82 14.90 19.30
C GLY A 137 -3.64 15.46 18.51
N ARG A 138 -2.90 14.61 17.78
CA ARG A 138 -1.68 14.96 17.04
C ARG A 138 -1.68 14.35 15.64
N PRO A 139 -2.46 14.89 14.69
CA PRO A 139 -2.56 14.35 13.33
C PRO A 139 -1.24 14.44 12.55
N ASP A 140 -0.36 15.37 12.91
CA ASP A 140 1.00 15.53 12.38
C ASP A 140 1.93 14.35 12.70
N ALA A 141 1.59 13.52 13.69
CA ALA A 141 2.32 12.29 13.99
C ALA A 141 1.99 11.12 13.04
N ALA A 142 1.05 11.30 12.11
CA ALA A 142 0.58 10.24 11.20
C ALA A 142 1.69 9.59 10.36
N PRO A 143 2.68 10.32 9.80
CA PRO A 143 3.80 9.71 9.07
C PRO A 143 4.62 8.75 9.93
N GLN A 144 4.94 9.15 11.15
CA GLN A 144 5.67 8.30 12.10
C GLN A 144 4.84 7.08 12.50
N ALA A 145 3.56 7.29 12.80
CA ALA A 145 2.63 6.22 13.17
C ALA A 145 2.50 5.17 12.05
N ALA A 146 2.44 5.61 10.79
CA ALA A 146 2.45 4.74 9.63
C ALA A 146 3.76 3.96 9.49
N ALA A 147 4.91 4.62 9.71
CA ALA A 147 6.24 4.00 9.70
C ALA A 147 6.37 2.90 10.77
N ASP A 148 5.91 3.18 11.98
CA ASP A 148 5.94 2.24 13.10
C ASP A 148 5.03 1.04 12.86
N LEU A 149 3.85 1.25 12.26
CA LEU A 149 2.89 0.18 11.96
C LEU A 149 3.43 -0.90 11.02
N VAL A 150 4.35 -0.53 10.13
CA VAL A 150 4.96 -1.44 9.13
C VAL A 150 6.42 -1.72 9.38
N LEU A 151 6.95 -1.32 10.56
CA LEU A 151 8.34 -1.53 10.95
C LEU A 151 9.33 -1.04 9.88
N ALA A 152 9.09 0.19 9.38
CA ALA A 152 10.00 0.87 8.47
C ALA A 152 11.27 1.31 9.21
N ASP A 153 12.40 1.33 8.49
CA ASP A 153 13.68 1.73 9.07
C ASP A 153 13.85 3.26 9.09
N SER A 154 13.17 3.94 8.18
CA SER A 154 13.12 5.41 8.11
C SER A 154 11.87 5.87 7.37
N TRP A 155 11.51 7.14 7.58
CA TRP A 155 10.42 7.80 6.88
C TRP A 155 10.77 9.26 6.59
N GLU A 156 10.15 9.80 5.55
CA GLU A 156 10.23 11.22 5.17
C GLU A 156 8.89 11.67 4.57
N VAL A 157 8.58 12.95 4.70
CA VAL A 157 7.44 13.58 4.02
C VAL A 157 7.98 14.33 2.81
N VAL A 158 7.38 14.07 1.66
CA VAL A 158 7.76 14.66 0.36
C VAL A 158 6.54 15.26 -0.31
N GLY A 159 6.77 16.18 -1.26
CA GLY A 159 5.70 16.61 -2.16
C GLY A 159 5.15 15.43 -2.96
N ALA A 160 3.85 15.40 -3.19
CA ALA A 160 3.15 14.34 -3.91
C ALA A 160 3.68 14.16 -5.34
N ALA A 161 4.21 15.23 -5.96
CA ALA A 161 4.88 15.20 -7.25
C ALA A 161 6.40 14.89 -7.18
N ASP A 162 7.02 14.92 -6.00
CA ASP A 162 8.48 14.84 -5.83
C ASP A 162 9.00 13.44 -5.51
N GLY A 163 10.28 13.20 -5.79
CA GLY A 163 11.03 11.98 -5.47
C GLY A 163 10.90 10.88 -6.52
N ASP A 164 11.67 9.80 -6.37
CA ASP A 164 11.68 8.67 -7.32
C ASP A 164 10.46 7.75 -7.21
N ASP A 165 10.14 7.08 -8.31
CA ASP A 165 9.20 5.96 -8.34
C ASP A 165 9.67 4.83 -7.38
N THR A 166 8.71 4.21 -6.69
CA THR A 166 8.97 3.27 -5.59
C THR A 166 9.64 1.98 -6.05
N SER A 167 10.78 1.62 -5.44
CA SER A 167 11.26 0.23 -5.42
C SER A 167 10.40 -0.61 -4.46
N SER A 168 10.53 -1.94 -4.51
CA SER A 168 9.84 -2.83 -3.58
C SER A 168 10.20 -2.58 -2.10
N SER A 169 11.33 -1.92 -1.83
CA SER A 169 11.81 -1.52 -0.50
C SER A 169 11.38 -0.10 -0.07
N VAL A 170 10.60 0.59 -0.90
CA VAL A 170 10.09 1.93 -0.63
C VAL A 170 8.57 1.92 -0.74
N LEU A 171 7.89 2.38 0.31
CA LEU A 171 6.45 2.53 0.34
C LEU A 171 6.11 4.01 0.21
N ARG A 172 5.40 4.40 -0.85
CA ARG A 172 4.86 5.75 -1.01
C ARG A 172 3.38 5.73 -0.64
N LEU A 173 3.03 6.50 0.38
CA LEU A 173 1.68 6.59 0.91
C LEU A 173 1.14 8.00 0.72
N GLN A 174 -0.08 8.11 0.24
CA GLN A 174 -0.80 9.39 0.21
C GLN A 174 -1.15 9.78 1.65
N TRP A 175 -0.73 10.97 2.10
CA TRP A 175 -1.13 11.50 3.40
C TRP A 175 -2.12 12.66 3.26
N THR A 176 -1.71 13.71 2.55
CA THR A 176 -2.58 14.80 2.10
C THR A 176 -2.55 14.84 0.58
N LEU A 177 -3.34 15.70 -0.07
CA LEU A 177 -3.28 15.84 -1.53
C LEU A 177 -1.87 16.24 -2.01
N GLU A 178 -1.21 17.15 -1.28
CA GLU A 178 0.07 17.72 -1.65
C GLU A 178 1.27 16.93 -1.11
N GLN A 179 1.06 16.08 -0.10
CA GLN A 179 2.15 15.43 0.62
C GLN A 179 1.99 13.92 0.69
N HIS A 180 3.09 13.23 0.37
CA HIS A 180 3.21 11.80 0.53
C HIS A 180 4.19 11.47 1.65
N VAL A 181 4.00 10.31 2.27
CA VAL A 181 4.94 9.72 3.22
C VAL A 181 5.72 8.64 2.49
N LEU A 182 7.05 8.75 2.46
CA LEU A 182 7.93 7.70 1.97
C LEU A 182 8.45 6.91 3.16
N LEU A 183 8.16 5.61 3.19
CA LEU A 183 8.72 4.68 4.14
C LEU A 183 9.80 3.86 3.45
N ARG A 184 10.96 3.70 4.09
CA ARG A 184 12.09 2.96 3.52
C ARG A 184 12.51 1.82 4.41
N ARG A 185 12.97 0.75 3.77
CA ARG A 185 13.34 -0.48 4.44
C ARG A 185 14.55 -1.14 3.79
N ALA A 186 15.54 -1.52 4.60
CA ALA A 186 16.72 -2.24 4.17
C ALA A 186 16.45 -3.76 4.14
N GLY A 187 16.91 -4.42 3.07
CA GLY A 187 16.97 -5.88 3.00
C GLY A 187 15.62 -6.61 2.90
N ALA A 188 14.50 -5.90 2.80
CA ALA A 188 13.16 -6.50 2.75
C ALA A 188 12.11 -5.65 2.02
N PRO A 189 11.42 -6.18 1.01
CA PRO A 189 10.36 -5.46 0.31
C PRO A 189 9.10 -5.36 1.17
N PHE A 190 8.36 -4.26 1.09
CA PHE A 190 7.05 -4.13 1.73
C PHE A 190 6.00 -5.02 1.03
N THR A 191 5.07 -5.55 1.82
CA THR A 191 3.93 -6.31 1.32
C THR A 191 2.72 -5.44 1.04
N SER A 192 1.80 -5.97 0.24
CA SER A 192 0.47 -5.38 0.05
C SER A 192 -0.28 -5.22 1.39
N THR A 193 -0.15 -6.17 2.32
CA THR A 193 -0.82 -6.09 3.63
C THR A 193 -0.22 -4.97 4.50
N GLU A 194 1.10 -4.78 4.47
CA GLU A 194 1.75 -3.64 5.13
C GLU A 194 1.32 -2.32 4.52
N HIS A 195 1.31 -2.24 3.19
CA HIS A 195 0.78 -1.09 2.46
C HIS A 195 -0.63 -0.73 2.93
N ASN A 196 -1.55 -1.70 2.86
CA ASN A 196 -2.96 -1.50 3.18
C ASN A 196 -3.15 -1.03 4.63
N ARG A 197 -2.37 -1.56 5.58
CA ARG A 197 -2.44 -1.13 6.99
C ARG A 197 -1.99 0.31 7.17
N ALA A 198 -0.86 0.70 6.57
CA ALA A 198 -0.35 2.06 6.69
C ALA A 198 -1.23 3.08 5.97
N SER A 199 -1.69 2.75 4.76
CA SER A 199 -2.66 3.55 4.01
C SER A 199 -3.98 3.71 4.79
N ALA A 200 -4.50 2.64 5.40
CA ALA A 200 -5.71 2.69 6.23
C ALA A 200 -5.56 3.56 7.50
N LEU A 201 -4.34 3.67 8.05
CA LEU A 201 -4.07 4.59 9.16
C LEU A 201 -4.12 6.05 8.70
N LEU A 202 -3.44 6.39 7.61
CA LEU A 202 -3.47 7.75 7.06
C LEU A 202 -4.88 8.14 6.60
N ALA A 203 -5.62 7.16 6.08
CA ALA A 203 -7.02 7.29 5.75
C ALA A 203 -7.91 7.68 6.94
N LEU A 204 -7.70 7.06 8.09
CA LEU A 204 -8.40 7.39 9.32
C LEU A 204 -8.09 8.82 9.74
N VAL A 205 -6.82 9.24 9.66
CA VAL A 205 -6.40 10.62 9.99
C VAL A 205 -7.08 11.64 9.07
N ALA A 206 -7.10 11.38 7.76
CA ALA A 206 -7.80 12.25 6.81
C ALA A 206 -9.31 12.35 7.12
N ALA A 207 -9.97 11.23 7.41
CA ALA A 207 -11.39 11.23 7.77
C ALA A 207 -11.66 11.96 9.10
N LEU A 208 -10.74 11.88 10.06
CA LEU A 208 -10.83 12.65 11.31
C LEU A 208 -10.68 14.16 11.05
N ALA A 209 -9.75 14.56 10.18
CA ALA A 209 -9.58 15.95 9.77
C ALA A 209 -10.84 16.49 9.09
N GLU A 210 -11.39 15.74 8.13
CA GLU A 210 -12.66 16.02 7.46
C GLU A 210 -13.81 16.22 8.45
N SER A 211 -13.97 15.30 9.42
CA SER A 211 -15.05 15.38 10.41
C SER A 211 -14.99 16.63 11.30
N ARG A 212 -13.81 17.25 11.42
CA ARG A 212 -13.57 18.49 12.16
C ARG A 212 -13.70 19.74 11.31
N GLY A 213 -14.05 19.59 10.03
CA GLY A 213 -14.13 20.70 9.08
C GLY A 213 -12.77 21.26 8.68
N LEU A 214 -11.68 20.50 8.87
CA LEU A 214 -10.39 20.85 8.30
C LEU A 214 -10.43 20.52 6.81
N GLU A 215 -10.00 21.44 5.95
CA GLU A 215 -10.13 21.40 4.47
C GLU A 215 -9.33 20.28 3.78
N GLU A 216 -8.75 19.35 4.54
CA GLU A 216 -7.86 18.29 4.04
C GLU A 216 -8.58 17.14 3.32
N GLY A 217 -9.93 17.16 3.29
CA GLY A 217 -10.74 16.18 2.60
C GLY A 217 -11.04 16.53 1.15
N TYR A 218 -10.38 15.85 0.22
CA TYR A 218 -10.66 15.97 -1.21
C TYR A 218 -11.72 14.97 -1.65
N GLY A 219 -12.91 15.09 -1.05
CA GLY A 219 -14.12 14.36 -1.39
C GLY A 219 -15.18 15.29 -1.98
N TRP A 220 -15.71 14.98 -3.17
CA TRP A 220 -16.77 15.76 -3.81
C TRP A 220 -17.99 14.89 -4.08
N ALA A 221 -19.12 15.24 -3.49
CA ALA A 221 -20.41 14.69 -3.91
C ALA A 221 -20.90 15.46 -5.13
N ILE A 222 -21.25 14.74 -6.20
CA ILE A 222 -21.85 15.32 -7.41
C ILE A 222 -23.15 14.59 -7.73
N GLU A 223 -24.11 15.35 -8.26
CA GLU A 223 -25.34 14.82 -8.83
C GLU A 223 -25.17 14.77 -10.36
N LEU A 224 -25.40 13.60 -10.93
CA LEU A 224 -25.32 13.35 -12.36
C LEU A 224 -26.61 13.79 -13.07
N ARG A 225 -26.59 13.80 -14.40
CA ARG A 225 -27.74 14.27 -15.22
C ARG A 225 -29.04 13.48 -15.01
N ASP A 226 -28.93 12.22 -14.60
CA ASP A 226 -30.06 11.34 -14.31
C ASP A 226 -30.51 11.41 -12.84
N GLY A 227 -29.90 12.29 -12.03
CA GLY A 227 -30.15 12.42 -10.60
C GLY A 227 -29.34 11.44 -9.74
N ALA A 228 -28.55 10.54 -10.33
CA ALA A 228 -27.70 9.64 -9.55
C ALA A 228 -26.62 10.43 -8.81
N ARG A 229 -26.37 10.09 -7.55
CA ARG A 229 -25.31 10.70 -6.74
C ARG A 229 -24.06 9.83 -6.78
N VAL A 230 -22.92 10.47 -6.98
CA VAL A 230 -21.61 9.82 -6.89
C VAL A 230 -20.64 10.66 -6.06
N TRP A 231 -19.65 10.01 -5.47
CA TRP A 231 -18.61 10.65 -4.67
C TRP A 231 -17.27 10.47 -5.37
N ILE A 232 -16.61 11.57 -5.71
CA ILE A 232 -15.23 11.56 -6.18
C ILE A 232 -14.34 11.74 -4.96
N ARG A 233 -13.30 10.92 -4.81
CA ARG A 233 -12.30 11.05 -3.73
C ARG A 233 -10.92 10.64 -4.21
N LEU A 234 -9.89 10.99 -3.44
CA LEU A 234 -8.57 10.38 -3.61
C LEU A 234 -8.67 8.85 -3.51
N ALA A 235 -8.06 8.19 -4.47
CA ALA A 235 -7.93 6.75 -4.49
C ALA A 235 -6.80 6.31 -3.56
N ARG A 236 -6.93 5.09 -3.07
CA ARG A 236 -5.90 4.44 -2.26
C ARG A 236 -5.55 3.09 -2.85
N PRO A 237 -4.37 2.53 -2.57
CA PRO A 237 -3.99 1.25 -3.17
C PRO A 237 -4.91 0.07 -2.82
N GLU A 238 -5.67 0.15 -1.73
CA GLU A 238 -6.74 -0.80 -1.39
C GLU A 238 -7.90 -0.79 -2.41
N ASP A 239 -8.11 0.33 -3.10
CA ASP A 239 -9.11 0.46 -4.16
C ASP A 239 -8.78 -0.39 -5.39
N SER A 240 -7.57 -0.96 -5.47
CA SER A 240 -7.14 -1.81 -6.59
C SER A 240 -8.11 -2.94 -6.91
N ILE A 241 -8.78 -3.52 -5.91
CA ILE A 241 -9.82 -4.55 -6.12
C ILE A 241 -11.06 -3.94 -6.80
N GLY A 242 -11.56 -2.80 -6.30
CA GLY A 242 -12.72 -2.13 -6.87
C GLY A 242 -12.43 -1.55 -8.27
N VAL A 243 -11.20 -1.04 -8.48
CA VAL A 243 -10.70 -0.58 -9.76
C VAL A 243 -10.61 -1.76 -10.75
N ALA A 244 -10.13 -2.92 -10.33
CA ALA A 244 -10.13 -4.13 -11.17
C ALA A 244 -11.55 -4.51 -11.61
N ALA A 245 -12.48 -4.59 -10.65
CA ALA A 245 -13.88 -4.91 -10.93
C ALA A 245 -14.54 -3.88 -11.87
N MET A 246 -14.21 -2.59 -11.73
CA MET A 246 -14.66 -1.54 -12.64
C MET A 246 -14.12 -1.73 -14.06
N HIS A 247 -12.85 -2.08 -14.20
CA HIS A 247 -12.24 -2.37 -15.51
C HIS A 247 -12.83 -3.61 -16.18
N GLU A 248 -13.23 -4.62 -15.40
CA GLU A 248 -13.92 -5.82 -15.93
C GLU A 248 -15.29 -5.49 -16.53
N ARG A 249 -15.99 -4.50 -15.96
CA ARG A 249 -17.28 -4.01 -16.51
C ARG A 249 -17.10 -3.10 -17.72
N CYS A 250 -15.96 -2.45 -17.86
CA CYS A 250 -15.67 -1.59 -19.02
C CYS A 250 -15.54 -2.40 -20.32
N SER A 251 -16.11 -1.87 -21.40
CA SER A 251 -15.96 -2.48 -22.72
C SER A 251 -14.49 -2.53 -23.16
N GLU A 252 -14.16 -3.46 -24.07
CA GLU A 252 -12.81 -3.53 -24.67
C GLU A 252 -12.45 -2.22 -25.36
N ARG A 253 -13.44 -1.54 -25.94
CA ARG A 253 -13.29 -0.23 -26.57
C ARG A 253 -12.87 0.83 -25.55
N SER A 254 -13.59 0.98 -24.43
CA SER A 254 -13.25 1.95 -23.37
C SER A 254 -11.85 1.71 -22.81
N ARG A 255 -11.49 0.44 -22.60
CA ARG A 255 -10.16 0.03 -22.16
C ARG A 255 -9.07 0.35 -23.19
N TYR A 256 -9.30 0.03 -24.46
CA TYR A 256 -8.35 0.34 -25.52
C TYR A 256 -8.15 1.85 -25.70
N GLN A 257 -9.23 2.63 -25.60
CA GLN A 257 -9.16 4.10 -25.65
C GLN A 257 -8.37 4.72 -24.49
N ARG A 258 -8.34 4.06 -23.31
CA ARG A 258 -7.59 4.53 -22.14
C ARG A 258 -6.10 4.18 -22.17
N TYR A 259 -5.74 3.02 -22.72
CA TYR A 259 -4.41 2.42 -22.57
C TYR A 259 -3.66 2.18 -23.88
N PHE A 260 -4.30 2.38 -25.04
CA PHE A 260 -3.74 2.21 -26.39
C PHE A 260 -3.18 0.82 -26.72
N THR A 261 -3.41 -0.18 -25.86
CA THR A 261 -2.95 -1.55 -26.05
C THR A 261 -4.08 -2.56 -25.80
N PRO A 262 -4.21 -3.63 -26.61
CA PRO A 262 -5.08 -4.75 -26.32
C PRO A 262 -4.66 -5.39 -25.00
N MET A 263 -5.54 -5.33 -24.00
CA MET A 263 -5.13 -5.55 -22.62
C MET A 263 -5.21 -7.02 -22.23
N ASN A 264 -4.05 -7.69 -22.17
CA ASN A 264 -3.95 -9.08 -21.70
C ASN A 264 -3.56 -9.10 -20.22
N SER A 265 -4.53 -9.46 -19.36
CA SER A 265 -4.39 -9.74 -17.91
C SER A 265 -3.51 -8.76 -17.11
N TRP A 266 -4.17 -7.86 -16.39
CA TRP A 266 -3.51 -6.98 -15.42
C TRP A 266 -2.75 -7.78 -14.36
N ARG A 267 -1.43 -7.57 -14.28
CA ARG A 267 -0.68 -7.92 -13.07
C ARG A 267 -1.15 -6.98 -11.96
N GLU A 268 -1.44 -7.54 -10.79
CA GLU A 268 -1.93 -6.84 -9.58
C GLU A 268 -1.11 -5.58 -9.24
N GLU A 269 0.19 -5.60 -9.56
CA GLU A 269 1.13 -4.49 -9.37
C GLU A 269 0.81 -3.24 -10.21
N ASN A 270 0.37 -3.41 -11.45
CA ASN A 270 -0.03 -2.27 -12.31
C ASN A 270 -1.32 -1.63 -11.81
N LEU A 271 -2.29 -2.43 -11.35
CA LEU A 271 -3.56 -1.94 -10.81
C LEU A 271 -3.37 -1.15 -9.53
N ARG A 272 -2.48 -1.63 -8.64
CA ARG A 272 -2.10 -0.86 -7.44
C ARG A 272 -1.52 0.49 -7.80
N ARG A 273 -0.55 0.53 -8.73
CA ARG A 273 0.10 1.77 -9.15
C ARG A 273 -0.90 2.78 -9.74
N ILE A 274 -1.88 2.34 -10.53
CA ILE A 274 -2.90 3.26 -11.07
C ILE A 274 -4.01 3.59 -10.07
N SER A 275 -4.09 2.88 -8.93
CA SER A 275 -5.05 3.15 -7.86
C SER A 275 -4.47 4.04 -6.76
N GLY A 276 -3.17 4.37 -6.82
CA GLY A 276 -2.48 5.23 -5.86
C GLY A 276 -1.01 4.84 -5.64
N GLY A 277 -0.32 5.57 -4.77
CA GLY A 277 1.07 5.24 -4.38
C GLY A 277 2.13 5.56 -5.43
N HIS A 278 1.79 6.35 -6.46
CA HIS A 278 2.71 6.87 -7.46
C HIS A 278 3.01 8.36 -7.20
N ARG A 279 3.91 8.98 -7.98
CA ARG A 279 4.05 10.44 -8.00
C ARG A 279 2.84 11.08 -8.68
N GLY A 280 2.27 12.13 -8.12
CA GLY A 280 1.02 12.73 -8.57
C GLY A 280 -0.18 12.26 -7.73
N ALA A 281 -1.34 12.05 -8.36
CA ALA A 281 -2.54 11.66 -7.64
C ALA A 281 -3.48 10.79 -8.49
N THR A 282 -4.35 10.04 -7.80
CA THR A 282 -5.43 9.27 -8.42
C THR A 282 -6.75 9.63 -7.77
N LEU A 283 -7.80 9.81 -8.57
CA LEU A 283 -9.18 10.00 -8.14
C LEU A 283 -10.03 8.80 -8.55
N VAL A 284 -10.91 8.36 -7.66
CA VAL A 284 -11.97 7.37 -7.96
C VAL A 284 -13.34 8.00 -7.73
N ALA A 285 -14.31 7.63 -8.56
CA ALA A 285 -15.71 7.92 -8.33
C ALA A 285 -16.43 6.67 -7.81
N THR A 286 -17.17 6.80 -6.72
CA THR A 286 -17.97 5.72 -6.13
C THR A 286 -19.46 6.00 -6.22
N SER A 287 -20.25 4.99 -6.57
CA SER A 287 -21.72 5.05 -6.53
C SER A 287 -22.27 4.99 -5.09
N GLU A 288 -23.57 5.21 -4.91
CA GLU A 288 -24.25 5.02 -3.61
C GLU A 288 -24.09 3.62 -3.02
N LYS A 289 -23.86 2.61 -3.87
CA LYS A 289 -23.63 1.23 -3.44
C LYS A 289 -22.19 0.97 -2.98
N GLY A 290 -21.30 1.94 -3.13
CA GLY A 290 -19.87 1.83 -2.84
C GLY A 290 -19.02 1.31 -4.00
N ASP A 291 -19.63 0.93 -5.13
CA ASP A 291 -18.90 0.47 -6.31
C ASP A 291 -18.08 1.61 -6.93
N ILE A 292 -16.81 1.36 -7.24
CA ILE A 292 -16.00 2.26 -8.07
C ILE A 292 -16.52 2.21 -9.50
N VAL A 293 -16.83 3.37 -10.07
CA VAL A 293 -17.46 3.53 -11.40
C VAL A 293 -16.65 4.42 -12.35
N ALA A 294 -15.63 5.10 -11.86
CA ALA A 294 -14.65 5.80 -12.69
C ALA A 294 -13.30 5.93 -11.98
N LEU A 295 -12.24 6.10 -12.77
CA LEU A 295 -10.87 6.33 -12.34
C LEU A 295 -10.27 7.47 -13.16
N GLY A 296 -9.55 8.35 -12.48
CA GLY A 296 -8.81 9.46 -13.07
C GLY A 296 -7.41 9.55 -12.48
N ASN A 297 -6.40 9.83 -13.28
CA ASN A 297 -5.02 9.95 -12.81
C ASN A 297 -4.40 11.28 -13.23
N VAL A 298 -3.51 11.78 -12.38
CA VAL A 298 -2.54 12.83 -12.67
C VAL A 298 -1.15 12.21 -12.49
N PHE A 299 -0.43 11.97 -13.59
CA PHE A 299 0.91 11.38 -13.58
C PHE A 299 1.94 12.40 -14.06
N PRO A 300 3.10 12.57 -13.42
CA PRO A 300 4.22 13.26 -14.04
C PRO A 300 4.57 12.68 -15.41
N ILE A 301 4.90 13.53 -16.38
CA ILE A 301 5.20 13.10 -17.76
C ILE A 301 6.45 12.22 -17.83
N GLY A 302 7.39 12.42 -16.91
CA GLY A 302 8.62 11.67 -16.83
C GLY A 302 9.12 11.48 -15.40
N PRO A 303 10.09 10.57 -15.20
CA PRO A 303 10.62 10.22 -13.89
C PRO A 303 11.24 11.40 -13.13
N ASP A 304 11.69 12.44 -13.85
CA ASP A 304 12.27 13.66 -13.26
C ASP A 304 11.45 14.93 -13.52
N ASP A 305 10.27 14.81 -14.16
CA ASP A 305 9.44 15.97 -14.47
C ASP A 305 8.63 16.38 -13.23
N ALA A 306 8.91 17.56 -12.69
CA ALA A 306 8.15 18.17 -11.60
C ALA A 306 7.15 19.24 -12.09
N THR A 307 7.15 19.53 -13.39
CA THR A 307 6.44 20.69 -13.97
C THR A 307 5.30 20.30 -14.89
N GLY A 308 5.36 19.11 -15.49
CA GLY A 308 4.34 18.61 -16.39
C GLY A 308 3.67 17.35 -15.88
N ALA A 309 2.36 17.25 -16.08
CA ALA A 309 1.57 16.06 -15.78
C ALA A 309 0.66 15.63 -16.93
N GLU A 310 0.55 14.33 -17.13
CA GLU A 310 -0.51 13.70 -17.91
C GLU A 310 -1.76 13.52 -17.06
N ILE A 311 -2.92 13.93 -17.60
CA ILE A 311 -4.23 13.56 -17.08
C ILE A 311 -4.89 12.51 -17.96
N ALA A 312 -5.54 11.54 -17.34
CA ALA A 312 -6.36 10.62 -18.09
C ALA A 312 -7.45 9.93 -17.25
N VAL A 313 -8.52 9.53 -17.92
CA VAL A 313 -9.79 9.12 -17.30
C VAL A 313 -10.35 7.88 -17.99
N ILE A 314 -10.91 6.97 -17.19
CA ILE A 314 -11.79 5.89 -17.65
C ILE A 314 -13.07 5.89 -16.80
N VAL A 315 -14.20 5.66 -17.45
CA VAL A 315 -15.52 5.59 -16.81
C VAL A 315 -16.16 4.27 -17.24
N ASP A 316 -16.81 3.59 -16.31
CA ASP A 316 -17.65 2.43 -16.58
C ASP A 316 -18.72 2.79 -17.63
N ASP A 317 -18.84 1.98 -18.69
CA ASP A 317 -19.72 2.22 -19.83
C ASP A 317 -21.17 2.51 -19.41
N ALA A 318 -21.66 1.90 -18.32
CA ALA A 318 -23.01 2.14 -17.79
C ALA A 318 -23.23 3.58 -17.27
N TRP A 319 -22.16 4.33 -17.01
CA TRP A 319 -22.16 5.68 -16.46
C TRP A 319 -21.80 6.76 -17.50
N HIS A 320 -21.67 6.38 -18.77
CA HIS A 320 -21.39 7.32 -19.87
C HIS A 320 -22.59 8.22 -20.16
N GLY A 321 -22.33 9.41 -20.72
CA GLY A 321 -23.39 10.37 -21.09
C GLY A 321 -24.01 11.15 -19.91
N LEU A 322 -23.73 10.73 -18.67
CA LEU A 322 -24.25 11.32 -17.43
C LEU A 322 -23.45 12.53 -16.92
N GLY A 323 -22.33 12.87 -17.57
CA GLY A 323 -21.46 14.00 -17.20
C GLY A 323 -20.28 13.64 -16.28
N LEU A 324 -20.21 12.39 -15.78
CA LEU A 324 -19.17 11.94 -14.84
C LEU A 324 -17.74 12.17 -15.35
N GLY A 325 -17.45 11.84 -16.61
CA GLY A 325 -16.12 12.07 -17.20
C GLY A 325 -15.69 13.53 -17.17
N ARG A 326 -16.61 14.48 -17.40
CA ARG A 326 -16.32 15.91 -17.31
C ARG A 326 -16.03 16.35 -15.88
N HIS A 327 -16.86 15.91 -14.92
CA HIS A 327 -16.63 16.23 -13.51
C HIS A 327 -15.25 15.72 -13.05
N LEU A 328 -14.88 14.50 -13.44
CA LEU A 328 -13.59 13.93 -13.07
C LEU A 328 -12.43 14.71 -13.69
N LEU A 329 -12.51 15.06 -14.98
CA LEU A 329 -11.49 15.89 -15.65
C LEU A 329 -11.31 17.26 -14.97
N VAL A 330 -12.41 17.94 -14.61
CA VAL A 330 -12.34 19.22 -13.89
C VAL A 330 -11.57 19.06 -12.57
N ARG A 331 -11.87 18.00 -11.80
CA ARG A 331 -11.15 17.72 -10.54
C ARG A 331 -9.69 17.37 -10.77
N LEU A 332 -9.35 16.60 -11.81
CA LEU A 332 -7.95 16.29 -12.13
C LEU A 332 -7.15 17.54 -12.48
N VAL A 333 -7.75 18.51 -13.20
CA VAL A 333 -7.11 19.79 -13.50
C VAL A 333 -6.87 20.60 -12.22
N GLU A 334 -7.85 20.66 -11.32
CA GLU A 334 -7.69 21.32 -10.01
C GLU A 334 -6.59 20.66 -9.19
N VAL A 335 -6.59 19.33 -9.10
CA VAL A 335 -5.54 18.56 -8.43
C VAL A 335 -4.17 18.84 -9.05
N ALA A 336 -4.06 18.85 -10.38
CA ALA A 336 -2.79 19.12 -11.03
C ALA A 336 -2.25 20.53 -10.71
N ARG A 337 -3.14 21.54 -10.61
CA ARG A 337 -2.76 22.90 -10.17
C ARG A 337 -2.29 22.91 -8.72
N THR A 338 -3.02 22.26 -7.81
CA THR A 338 -2.65 22.15 -6.40
C THR A 338 -1.30 21.45 -6.22
N LEU A 339 -1.02 20.45 -7.05
CA LEU A 339 0.27 19.76 -7.08
C LEU A 339 1.41 20.58 -7.72
N GLY A 340 1.14 21.80 -8.20
CA GLY A 340 2.14 22.70 -8.76
C GLY A 340 2.54 22.42 -10.21
N PHE A 341 1.82 21.54 -10.92
CA PHE A 341 2.10 21.30 -12.34
C PHE A 341 1.74 22.54 -13.18
N ALA A 342 2.68 23.00 -13.99
CA ALA A 342 2.54 24.13 -14.90
C ALA A 342 2.05 23.70 -16.29
N THR A 343 2.23 22.43 -16.67
CA THR A 343 1.79 21.91 -17.97
C THR A 343 0.93 20.67 -17.79
N LEU A 344 -0.18 20.61 -18.51
CA LEU A 344 -1.00 19.40 -18.65
C LEU A 344 -0.88 18.79 -20.03
N LEU A 345 -0.75 17.47 -20.08
CA LEU A 345 -0.89 16.67 -21.28
C LEU A 345 -2.10 15.73 -21.17
N ALA A 346 -2.71 15.45 -22.30
CA ALA A 346 -3.65 14.34 -22.45
C ALA A 346 -3.40 13.65 -23.79
N TYR A 347 -3.12 12.35 -23.75
CA TYR A 347 -3.03 11.54 -24.96
C TYR A 347 -4.39 10.96 -25.30
N VAL A 348 -4.82 11.09 -26.55
CA VAL A 348 -6.17 10.69 -26.99
C VAL A 348 -6.08 10.07 -28.39
N LEU A 349 -6.78 8.95 -28.62
CA LEU A 349 -6.93 8.41 -29.97
C LEU A 349 -7.70 9.39 -30.86
N THR A 350 -7.26 9.57 -32.11
CA THR A 350 -7.90 10.44 -33.10
C THR A 350 -9.38 10.14 -33.31
N GLU A 351 -9.80 8.88 -33.12
CA GLU A 351 -11.18 8.43 -33.26
C GLU A 351 -12.03 8.70 -31.99
N ASN A 352 -11.41 9.00 -30.86
CA ASN A 352 -12.10 9.27 -29.59
C ASN A 352 -12.58 10.72 -29.49
N ARG A 353 -13.46 11.10 -30.42
CA ARG A 353 -14.04 12.46 -30.51
C ARG A 353 -14.76 12.91 -29.24
N VAL A 354 -15.29 11.97 -28.45
CA VAL A 354 -15.93 12.28 -27.17
C VAL A 354 -14.91 12.85 -26.18
N MET A 355 -13.75 12.22 -26.03
CA MET A 355 -12.69 12.71 -25.14
C MET A 355 -12.10 14.03 -25.64
N THR A 356 -11.86 14.17 -26.95
CA THR A 356 -11.39 15.44 -27.54
C THR A 356 -12.35 16.59 -27.21
N GLY A 357 -13.66 16.40 -27.44
CA GLY A 357 -14.66 17.43 -27.12
C GLY A 357 -14.78 17.71 -25.62
N LEU A 358 -14.58 16.69 -24.76
CA LEU A 358 -14.54 16.89 -23.31
C LEU A 358 -13.36 17.77 -22.89
N LEU A 359 -12.15 17.50 -23.41
CA LEU A 359 -10.96 18.30 -23.10
C LEU A 359 -11.11 19.73 -23.61
N GLU A 360 -11.58 19.92 -24.85
CA GLU A 360 -11.88 21.26 -25.40
C GLU A 360 -12.86 22.03 -24.50
N SER A 361 -13.86 21.36 -23.93
CA SER A 361 -14.85 22.00 -23.03
C SER A 361 -14.31 22.49 -21.68
N LEU A 362 -13.06 22.17 -21.35
CA LEU A 362 -12.37 22.68 -20.15
C LEU A 362 -11.79 24.08 -20.35
N ASP A 363 -11.76 24.59 -21.60
CA ASP A 363 -11.32 25.94 -21.95
C ASP A 363 -9.92 26.32 -21.43
N LEU A 364 -8.98 25.36 -21.50
CA LEU A 364 -7.59 25.54 -21.06
C LEU A 364 -6.64 26.01 -22.18
N GLY A 365 -7.17 26.37 -23.36
CA GLY A 365 -6.35 26.77 -24.50
C GLY A 365 -5.47 25.64 -25.06
N TRP A 366 -6.04 24.44 -25.23
CA TRP A 366 -5.31 23.25 -25.69
C TRP A 366 -4.63 23.45 -27.06
N GLN A 367 -3.35 23.09 -27.11
CA GLN A 367 -2.56 22.94 -28.34
C GLN A 367 -2.52 21.46 -28.72
N PHE A 368 -2.57 21.18 -30.02
CA PHE A 368 -2.68 19.81 -30.55
C PHE A 368 -1.43 19.45 -31.33
N ASP A 369 -0.77 18.37 -30.92
CA ASP A 369 0.36 17.79 -31.62
C ASP A 369 0.12 16.32 -31.92
N HIS A 370 0.52 15.85 -33.11
CA HIS A 370 0.55 14.42 -33.41
C HIS A 370 1.79 13.79 -32.80
N VAL A 371 1.62 12.68 -32.08
CA VAL A 371 2.74 11.96 -31.46
C VAL A 371 3.03 10.70 -32.27
N HIS A 372 3.95 10.81 -33.21
CA HIS A 372 4.29 9.71 -34.11
C HIS A 372 4.84 8.47 -33.38
N ASP A 373 5.49 8.66 -32.23
CA ASP A 373 6.10 7.58 -31.44
C ASP A 373 5.07 6.68 -30.72
N LEU A 374 3.86 7.18 -30.48
CA LEU A 374 2.74 6.42 -29.89
C LEU A 374 1.79 5.84 -30.95
N GLY A 375 2.17 5.96 -32.22
CA GLY A 375 1.38 5.54 -33.38
C GLY A 375 0.65 6.71 -34.06
N PRO A 376 0.31 6.57 -35.35
CA PRO A 376 -0.22 7.67 -36.17
C PRO A 376 -1.60 8.18 -35.73
N SER A 377 -2.30 7.44 -34.87
CA SER A 377 -3.65 7.73 -34.40
C SER A 377 -3.70 8.34 -32.99
N VAL A 378 -2.58 8.78 -32.42
CA VAL A 378 -2.56 9.43 -31.09
C VAL A 378 -2.33 10.94 -31.22
N LEU A 379 -3.24 11.71 -30.64
CA LEU A 379 -3.14 13.15 -30.42
C LEU A 379 -2.61 13.41 -29.01
N CYS A 380 -1.62 14.29 -28.89
CA CYS A 380 -1.28 14.92 -27.63
C CYS A 380 -1.94 16.29 -27.57
N MET A 381 -2.79 16.48 -26.58
CA MET A 381 -3.35 17.78 -26.23
C MET A 381 -2.51 18.35 -25.08
N ARG A 382 -1.93 19.53 -25.27
CA ARG A 382 -1.12 20.24 -24.28
C ARG A 382 -1.79 21.54 -23.84
N ALA A 383 -1.87 21.79 -22.54
CA ALA A 383 -2.33 23.06 -21.98
C ALA A 383 -1.33 23.60 -20.97
N GLN A 384 -1.20 24.92 -20.88
CA GLN A 384 -0.50 25.58 -19.78
C GLN A 384 -1.49 25.83 -18.66
N LEU A 385 -1.07 25.54 -17.43
CA LEU A 385 -1.82 25.87 -16.24
C LEU A 385 -1.24 27.12 -15.61
N ASP A 386 -2.10 28.08 -15.31
CA ASP A 386 -1.76 29.13 -14.36
C ASP A 386 -1.58 28.44 -12.99
N THR A 387 -0.34 28.23 -12.59
CA THR A 387 -0.04 27.86 -11.21
C THR A 387 -0.42 29.06 -10.37
N GLY A 388 -1.39 28.88 -9.46
CA GLY A 388 -1.86 29.94 -8.57
C GLY A 388 -0.79 30.33 -7.56
N ALA A 389 0.31 30.91 -8.00
CA ALA A 389 1.30 31.56 -7.17
C ALA A 389 0.87 33.03 -7.00
N GLY A 390 -0.06 33.26 -6.07
CA GLY A 390 -0.32 34.62 -5.57
C GLY A 390 -1.77 34.91 -5.17
N SER A 391 -2.08 34.68 -3.89
CA SER A 391 -2.75 35.66 -3.01
C SER A 391 -2.66 35.21 -1.57
#